data_AF-A0A183K1Z1-F1
#
_entry.id   AF-A0A183K1Z1-F1
#
_cell.length_a   1.000
_cell.length_b   1.000
_cell.length_c   1.000
_cell.angle_alpha   90.00
_cell.angle_beta   90.00
_cell.angle_gamma   90.00
#
_symmetry.space_group_name_H-M   'P 1'
#
loop_
_entity.id
_entity.type
_entity.pdbx_description
1 polymer ?
#
loop_
_entity_poly.entity_id
_entity_poly.type
_entity_poly.pdbx_seq_one_letter_code
_entity_poly.pdbx_strand_id
1 'polypeptide(L)'
;MKDTVDAQLEDQRARFRKDRLCTDQIATLQIIVEQSVEWNPSLYINFIDYEKAFNSVDRRTLWKLLRHYGVPEKIVKIIRNSYDGLQCKVVHGVQLTDAFQPDTINNSLLWERTNQLPVEGEISKRRWKWIGHTLRTSSNCITRQVLTWNPEGKRKRGRPKNTLRREIEADMKSMNND
;
A
#
# COMPACT_ATOMS: atom_id res chain seq x y z
N MET A 1 -27.55 -2.87 12.95
CA MET A 1 -26.19 -3.47 12.91
C MET A 1 -25.15 -2.40 12.70
N LYS A 2 -25.20 -1.64 11.58
CA LYS A 2 -24.28 -0.53 11.33
C LYS A 2 -24.32 0.51 12.46
N ASP A 3 -25.51 0.95 12.85
CA ASP A 3 -25.68 1.98 13.87
C ASP A 3 -25.26 1.50 15.28
N THR A 4 -25.36 0.20 15.55
CA THR A 4 -24.95 -0.41 16.83
C THR A 4 -23.43 -0.46 16.98
N VAL A 5 -22.72 -0.84 15.91
CA VAL A 5 -21.26 -0.90 15.90
C VAL A 5 -20.68 0.51 15.82
N ASP A 6 -21.22 1.37 14.94
CA ASP A 6 -20.75 2.74 14.76
C ASP A 6 -20.91 3.59 16.03
N ALA A 7 -21.94 3.33 16.86
CA ALA A 7 -22.12 4.00 18.14
C ALA A 7 -21.06 3.64 19.19
N GLN A 8 -20.39 2.49 19.04
CA GLN A 8 -19.32 2.05 19.94
C GLN A 8 -17.92 2.45 19.45
N LEU A 9 -17.80 2.98 18.23
CA LEU A 9 -16.52 3.42 17.67
C LEU A 9 -16.21 4.86 18.08
N GLU A 10 -14.95 5.08 18.48
CA GLU A 10 -14.44 6.41 18.82
C GLU A 10 -14.63 7.42 17.68
N ASP A 11 -14.88 8.67 18.06
CA ASP A 11 -15.07 9.76 17.13
C ASP A 11 -13.81 10.18 16.38
N GLN A 12 -12.63 9.72 16.78
CA GLN A 12 -11.41 9.95 16.02
C GLN A 12 -11.25 8.94 14.86
N ARG A 13 -11.98 7.82 14.88
CA ARG A 13 -11.92 6.82 13.79
C ARG A 13 -12.74 7.30 12.60
N ALA A 14 -12.10 7.65 11.50
CA ALA A 14 -12.78 8.09 10.28
C ALA A 14 -12.95 7.00 9.22
N ARG A 15 -12.02 6.03 9.17
CA ARG A 15 -11.98 5.05 8.08
C ARG A 15 -13.20 4.14 8.11
N PHE A 16 -13.78 3.89 6.93
CA PHE A 16 -14.96 3.02 6.72
C PHE A 16 -16.25 3.45 7.43
N ARG A 17 -16.33 4.70 7.93
CA ARG A 17 -17.56 5.25 8.50
C ARG A 17 -18.28 6.11 7.47
N LYS A 18 -19.61 6.12 7.56
CA LYS A 18 -20.43 7.03 6.75
C LYS A 18 -20.11 8.47 7.15
N ASP A 19 -20.13 9.38 6.18
CA ASP A 19 -20.00 10.82 6.42
C ASP A 19 -18.67 11.25 7.07
N ARG A 20 -17.62 10.44 6.91
CA ARG A 20 -16.24 10.78 7.34
C ARG A 20 -15.27 10.57 6.19
N LEU A 21 -14.65 11.65 5.71
CA LEU A 21 -13.77 11.62 4.56
C LEU A 21 -12.30 11.65 4.96
N CYS A 22 -11.45 11.11 4.09
CA CYS A 22 -10.00 11.20 4.24
C CYS A 22 -9.52 12.66 4.19
N THR A 23 -10.19 13.49 3.39
CA THR A 23 -9.94 14.93 3.29
C THR A 23 -10.09 15.63 4.63
N ASP A 24 -11.11 15.26 5.42
CA ASP A 24 -11.38 15.88 6.71
C ASP A 24 -10.27 15.57 7.71
N GLN A 25 -9.74 14.34 7.68
CA GLN A 25 -8.62 13.92 8.53
C GLN A 25 -7.31 14.60 8.15
N ILE A 26 -7.05 14.77 6.85
CA ILE A 26 -5.88 15.51 6.35
C ILE A 26 -5.99 16.99 6.76
N ALA A 27 -7.14 17.61 6.57
CA ALA A 27 -7.39 18.99 6.97
C ALA A 27 -7.24 19.18 8.48
N THR A 28 -7.75 18.24 9.28
CA THR A 28 -7.60 18.26 10.75
C THR A 28 -6.13 18.23 11.16
N LEU A 29 -5.33 17.35 10.57
CA LEU A 29 -3.88 17.29 10.83
C LEU A 29 -3.16 18.56 10.38
N GLN A 30 -3.53 19.14 9.23
CA GLN A 30 -2.98 20.42 8.76
C GLN A 30 -3.25 21.54 9.76
N ILE A 31 -4.49 21.68 10.23
CA ILE A 31 -4.87 22.68 11.22
C ILE A 31 -4.07 22.52 12.52
N ILE A 32 -3.91 21.29 13.04
CA ILE A 32 -3.12 21.03 14.26
C ILE A 32 -1.66 21.49 14.08
N VAL A 33 -1.07 21.20 12.92
CA VAL A 33 0.31 21.61 12.59
C VAL A 33 0.40 23.13 12.49
N GLU A 34 -0.52 23.78 11.78
CA GLU A 34 -0.54 25.23 11.60
C GLU A 34 -0.70 25.96 12.94
N GLN A 35 -1.65 25.54 13.78
CA GLN A 35 -1.84 26.08 15.12
C GLN A 35 -0.60 25.91 16.00
N SER A 36 0.11 24.79 15.85
CA SER A 36 1.35 24.57 16.61
C SER A 36 2.51 25.45 16.15
N VAL A 37 2.53 25.83 14.87
CA VAL A 37 3.49 26.82 14.36
C VAL A 37 3.11 28.23 14.83
N GLU A 38 1.82 28.56 14.82
CA GLU A 38 1.32 29.89 15.19
C GLU A 38 1.51 30.20 16.69
N TRP A 39 1.18 29.25 17.57
CA TRP A 39 1.19 29.46 19.02
C TRP A 39 2.45 28.94 19.71
N ASN A 40 3.38 28.37 18.94
CA ASN A 40 4.63 27.77 19.41
C ASN A 40 4.52 26.68 20.52
N PRO A 41 3.47 25.83 20.61
CA PRO A 41 3.53 24.63 21.45
C PRO A 41 4.48 23.58 20.84
N SER A 42 5.05 22.74 21.70
CA SER A 42 5.77 21.55 21.25
C SER A 42 4.79 20.51 20.69
N LEU A 43 4.90 20.21 19.39
CA LEU A 43 4.09 19.20 18.72
C LEU A 43 4.94 17.99 18.30
N TYR A 44 4.47 16.79 18.64
CA TYR A 44 5.04 15.52 18.19
C TYR A 44 3.97 14.72 17.44
N ILE A 45 4.30 14.25 16.23
CA ILE A 45 3.39 13.43 15.40
C ILE A 45 4.04 12.08 15.17
N ASN A 46 3.31 11.01 15.50
CA ASN A 46 3.73 9.63 15.24
C ASN A 46 2.86 9.01 14.14
N PHE A 47 3.50 8.49 13.10
CA PHE A 47 2.82 7.76 12.02
C PHE A 47 3.03 6.27 12.21
N ILE A 48 1.95 5.57 12.55
CA ILE A 48 1.95 4.12 12.75
C ILE A 48 1.22 3.48 11.57
N ASP A 49 1.88 2.58 10.87
CA ASP A 49 1.30 1.75 9.82
C ASP A 49 1.53 0.28 10.13
N TYR A 50 0.51 -0.56 9.89
CA TYR A 50 0.57 -1.98 10.16
C TYR A 50 0.91 -2.74 8.88
N GLU A 51 1.99 -3.53 8.91
CA GLU A 51 2.30 -4.44 7.81
C GLU A 51 1.18 -5.48 7.66
N LYS A 52 0.52 -5.48 6.50
CA LYS A 52 -0.55 -6.43 6.14
C LYS A 52 -1.64 -6.54 7.22
N ALA A 53 -2.17 -5.40 7.65
CA ALA A 53 -3.13 -5.27 8.76
C ALA A 53 -4.29 -6.29 8.80
N PHE A 54 -4.78 -6.77 7.66
CA PHE A 54 -5.86 -7.77 7.61
C PHE A 54 -5.38 -9.22 7.73
N ASN A 55 -4.15 -9.51 7.30
CA ASN A 55 -3.59 -10.86 7.33
C ASN A 55 -3.05 -11.22 8.72
N SER A 56 -2.67 -10.22 9.52
CA SER A 56 -2.09 -10.40 10.86
C SER A 56 -3.12 -10.54 11.98
N VAL A 57 -4.43 -10.42 11.69
CA VAL A 57 -5.48 -10.50 12.71
C VAL A 57 -5.72 -11.96 13.13
N ASP A 58 -5.58 -12.25 14.43
CA ASP A 58 -5.99 -13.54 14.98
C ASP A 58 -7.51 -13.73 14.87
N ARG A 59 -7.93 -14.74 14.10
CA ARG A 59 -9.34 -15.03 13.83
C ARG A 59 -10.13 -15.36 15.09
N ARG A 60 -9.50 -16.01 16.09
CA ARG A 60 -10.19 -16.34 17.36
C ARG A 60 -10.56 -15.06 18.11
N THR A 61 -9.66 -14.10 18.15
CA THR A 61 -9.85 -12.77 18.74
C THR A 61 -10.86 -11.96 17.94
N LEU A 62 -10.81 -12.00 16.62
CA LEU A 62 -11.78 -11.33 15.74
C LEU A 62 -13.23 -11.74 16.05
N TRP A 63 -13.51 -13.04 16.20
CA TRP A 63 -14.86 -13.52 16.53
C TRP A 63 -15.34 -13.03 17.90
N LYS A 64 -14.43 -12.93 18.88
CA LYS A 64 -14.75 -12.39 20.21
C LYS A 64 -15.06 -10.89 20.14
N LEU A 65 -14.28 -10.14 19.37
CA LEU A 65 -14.48 -8.71 19.18
C LEU A 65 -15.80 -8.40 18.48
N LEU A 66 -16.15 -9.11 17.40
CA LEU A 66 -17.43 -8.88 16.71
C LEU A 66 -18.63 -9.06 17.65
N ARG A 67 -18.63 -10.11 18.48
CA ARG A 67 -19.66 -10.29 19.51
C ARG A 67 -19.67 -9.16 20.53
N HIS A 68 -18.49 -8.72 20.99
CA HIS A 68 -18.37 -7.62 21.94
C HIS A 68 -18.96 -6.32 21.37
N TYR A 69 -18.76 -6.07 20.08
CA TYR A 69 -19.34 -4.94 19.36
C TYR A 69 -20.85 -5.09 19.03
N GLY A 70 -21.52 -6.11 19.59
CA GLY A 70 -22.95 -6.32 19.42
C GLY A 70 -23.36 -6.97 18.09
N VAL A 71 -22.43 -7.55 17.33
CA VAL A 71 -22.77 -8.30 16.12
C VAL A 71 -23.45 -9.62 16.51
N PRO A 72 -24.67 -9.91 16.02
CA PRO A 72 -25.39 -11.14 16.36
C PRO A 72 -24.60 -12.42 16.01
N GLU A 73 -24.66 -13.44 16.87
CA GLU A 73 -23.90 -14.70 16.68
C GLU A 73 -24.23 -15.39 15.35
N LYS A 74 -25.47 -15.25 14.85
CA LYS A 74 -25.84 -15.76 13.52
C LYS A 74 -24.97 -15.16 12.41
N ILE A 75 -24.71 -13.86 12.46
CA ILE A 75 -23.87 -13.16 11.49
C ILE A 75 -22.40 -13.53 11.70
N VAL A 76 -21.94 -13.57 12.94
CA VAL A 76 -20.56 -14.02 13.25
C VAL A 76 -20.31 -15.44 12.73
N LYS A 77 -21.29 -16.34 12.84
CA LYS A 77 -21.21 -17.71 12.30
C LYS A 77 -21.15 -17.73 10.78
N ILE A 78 -21.95 -16.91 10.10
CA ILE A 78 -21.89 -16.77 8.63
C ILE A 78 -20.50 -16.27 8.20
N ILE A 79 -19.98 -15.22 8.85
CA ILE A 79 -18.65 -14.69 8.56
C ILE A 79 -17.58 -15.77 8.82
N ARG A 80 -17.63 -16.46 9.97
CA ARG A 80 -16.69 -17.54 10.28
C ARG A 80 -16.69 -18.63 9.20
N ASN A 81 -17.89 -19.09 8.81
CA ASN A 81 -18.03 -20.08 7.74
C ASN A 81 -17.53 -19.56 6.39
N SER A 82 -17.54 -18.24 6.15
CA SER A 82 -16.93 -17.67 4.95
C SER A 82 -15.41 -17.63 4.99
N TYR A 83 -14.76 -17.95 6.12
CA TYR A 83 -13.30 -18.14 6.16
C TYR A 83 -12.92 -19.62 6.18
N ASP A 84 -13.80 -20.51 6.65
CA ASP A 84 -13.53 -21.93 6.77
C ASP A 84 -13.75 -22.65 5.42
N GLY A 85 -12.70 -23.32 4.90
CA GLY A 85 -12.80 -24.21 3.74
C GLY A 85 -12.97 -23.52 2.38
N LEU A 86 -12.76 -22.20 2.30
CA LEU A 86 -12.81 -21.48 1.03
C LEU A 86 -11.69 -21.93 0.10
N GLN A 87 -12.04 -22.17 -1.16
CA GLN A 87 -11.05 -22.31 -2.23
C GLN A 87 -11.11 -21.06 -3.11
N CYS A 88 -9.98 -20.38 -3.23
CA CYS A 88 -9.79 -19.28 -4.16
C CYS A 88 -9.15 -19.78 -5.44
N LYS A 89 -9.58 -19.20 -6.57
CA LYS A 89 -8.93 -19.30 -7.86
C LYS A 89 -8.73 -17.89 -8.40
N VAL A 90 -7.60 -17.66 -9.05
CA VAL A 90 -7.26 -16.36 -9.63
C VAL A 90 -7.38 -16.48 -11.15
N VAL A 91 -8.07 -15.52 -11.77
CA VAL A 91 -8.12 -15.39 -13.22
C VAL A 91 -7.03 -14.42 -13.63
N HIS A 92 -6.19 -14.83 -14.57
CA HIS A 92 -5.21 -13.96 -15.22
C HIS A 92 -5.27 -14.13 -16.74
N GLY A 93 -5.66 -13.06 -17.44
CA GLY A 93 -5.94 -13.12 -18.87
C GLY A 93 -7.09 -14.09 -19.16
N VAL A 94 -6.80 -15.18 -19.86
CA VAL A 94 -7.77 -16.25 -20.19
C VAL A 94 -7.56 -17.51 -19.31
N GLN A 95 -6.51 -17.53 -18.48
CA GLN A 95 -6.15 -18.70 -17.68
C GLN A 95 -6.67 -18.57 -16.24
N LEU A 96 -7.21 -19.67 -15.73
CA LEU A 96 -7.68 -19.82 -14.36
C LEU A 96 -6.67 -20.68 -13.59
N THR A 97 -6.20 -20.21 -12.44
CA THR A 97 -5.30 -21.01 -11.60
C THR A 97 -6.05 -22.17 -10.93
N ASP A 98 -5.30 -23.16 -10.47
CA ASP A 98 -5.83 -24.17 -9.55
C ASP A 98 -6.38 -23.55 -8.27
N ALA A 99 -7.29 -24.28 -7.62
CA ALA A 99 -7.88 -23.88 -6.35
C ALA A 99 -6.85 -23.93 -5.22
N PHE A 100 -6.84 -22.92 -4.36
CA PHE A 100 -6.01 -22.89 -3.15
C PHE A 100 -6.77 -22.29 -1.96
N GLN A 101 -6.41 -22.67 -0.74
CA GLN A 101 -6.98 -22.09 0.47
C GLN A 101 -6.40 -20.70 0.72
N PRO A 102 -7.21 -19.67 1.03
CA PRO A 102 -6.75 -18.29 1.19
C PRO A 102 -6.18 -17.97 2.59
N ASP A 103 -5.83 -18.98 3.38
CA ASP A 103 -5.43 -18.84 4.79
C ASP A 103 -4.36 -17.76 5.00
N THR A 104 -3.44 -17.63 4.03
CA THR A 104 -2.56 -16.48 3.84
C THR A 104 -2.18 -16.39 2.36
N ILE A 105 -2.80 -15.47 1.62
CA ILE A 105 -2.41 -15.21 0.23
C ILE A 105 -1.08 -14.42 0.26
N ASN A 106 0.03 -15.13 0.05
CA ASN A 106 1.34 -14.50 -0.12
C ASN A 106 1.49 -14.03 -1.58
N ASN A 107 1.97 -12.81 -1.78
CA ASN A 107 2.28 -12.28 -3.11
C ASN A 107 3.25 -13.20 -3.88
N SER A 108 4.23 -13.81 -3.20
CA SER A 108 5.16 -14.74 -3.84
C SER A 108 4.46 -15.96 -4.44
N LEU A 109 3.51 -16.51 -3.70
CA LEU A 109 2.72 -17.66 -4.13
C LEU A 109 1.78 -17.31 -5.29
N LEU A 110 1.24 -16.08 -5.30
CA LEU A 110 0.46 -15.59 -6.42
C LEU A 110 1.31 -15.45 -7.69
N TRP A 111 2.52 -14.90 -7.59
CA TRP A 111 3.43 -14.75 -8.73
C TRP A 111 3.81 -16.11 -9.34
N GLU A 112 4.16 -17.08 -8.50
CA GLU A 112 4.48 -18.44 -8.95
C GLU A 112 3.30 -19.09 -9.68
N ARG A 113 2.08 -19.02 -9.10
CA ARG A 113 0.89 -19.66 -9.69
C ARG A 113 0.36 -18.99 -10.93
N THR A 114 0.48 -17.68 -11.02
CA THR A 114 0.04 -16.93 -12.20
C THR A 114 1.13 -16.80 -13.25
N ASN A 115 2.33 -17.33 -12.97
CA ASN A 115 3.55 -17.12 -13.73
C ASN A 115 3.80 -15.63 -14.04
N GLN A 116 3.46 -14.77 -13.08
CA GLN A 116 3.61 -13.33 -13.17
C GLN A 116 4.94 -12.89 -12.57
N LEU A 117 5.49 -11.83 -13.16
CA LEU A 117 6.54 -11.06 -12.49
C LEU A 117 5.90 -10.08 -11.50
N PRO A 118 6.58 -9.78 -10.38
CA PRO A 118 6.21 -8.67 -9.54
C PRO A 118 6.02 -7.40 -10.37
N VAL A 119 5.05 -6.57 -10.00
CA VAL A 119 4.77 -5.30 -10.70
C VAL A 119 6.02 -4.42 -10.74
N GLU A 120 6.83 -4.47 -9.69
CA GLU A 120 8.14 -3.83 -9.59
C GLU A 120 9.06 -4.27 -10.73
N GLY A 121 9.12 -5.57 -11.02
CA GLY A 121 9.90 -6.13 -12.12
C GLY A 121 9.39 -5.66 -13.49
N GLU A 122 8.07 -5.58 -13.68
CA GLU A 122 7.48 -5.09 -14.93
C GLU A 122 7.71 -3.58 -15.12
N ILE A 123 7.61 -2.78 -14.05
CA ILE A 123 7.94 -1.35 -14.05
C ILE A 123 9.43 -1.17 -14.39
N SER A 124 10.32 -1.94 -13.76
CA SER A 124 11.75 -1.91 -14.02
C SER A 124 12.06 -2.26 -15.49
N LYS A 125 11.45 -3.32 -16.04
CA LYS A 125 11.59 -3.68 -17.47
C LYS A 125 11.14 -2.56 -18.41
N ARG A 126 9.99 -1.94 -18.16
CA ARG A 126 9.48 -0.84 -18.98
C ARG A 126 10.38 0.39 -18.90
N ARG A 127 10.88 0.71 -17.71
CA ARG A 127 11.86 1.77 -17.48
C ARG A 127 13.14 1.53 -18.26
N TRP A 128 13.70 0.32 -18.23
CA TRP A 128 14.89 -0.02 -19.00
C TRP A 128 14.68 0.04 -20.52
N LYS A 129 13.52 -0.40 -21.02
CA LYS A 129 13.17 -0.23 -22.45
C LYS A 129 13.17 1.26 -22.85
N TRP A 130 12.61 2.13 -22.01
CA TRP A 130 12.58 3.57 -22.25
C TRP A 130 13.96 4.23 -22.16
N ILE A 131 14.78 3.85 -21.17
CA ILE A 131 16.17 4.30 -21.04
C ILE A 131 16.97 3.90 -22.28
N GLY A 132 16.87 2.64 -22.71
CA GLY A 132 17.55 2.15 -23.90
C GLY A 132 17.12 2.89 -25.16
N HIS A 133 15.82 3.20 -25.31
CA HIS A 133 15.33 4.05 -26.40
C HIS A 133 15.95 5.45 -26.34
N THR A 134 15.93 6.09 -25.17
CA THR A 134 16.48 7.43 -24.95
C THR A 134 17.99 7.49 -25.25
N LEU A 135 18.76 6.49 -24.83
CA LEU A 135 20.20 6.42 -25.10
C LEU A 135 20.55 6.22 -26.58
N ARG A 136 19.66 5.58 -27.35
CA ARG A 136 19.79 5.43 -28.81
C ARG A 136 19.40 6.69 -29.59
N THR A 137 18.78 7.69 -28.97
CA THR A 137 18.50 8.98 -29.61
C THR A 137 19.76 9.86 -29.71
N SER A 138 19.69 10.90 -30.54
CA SER A 138 20.82 11.82 -30.74
C SER A 138 21.27 12.45 -29.41
N SER A 139 22.57 12.74 -29.29
CA SER A 139 23.14 13.42 -28.12
C SER A 139 22.53 14.81 -27.87
N ASN A 140 21.94 15.40 -28.91
CA ASN A 140 21.30 16.71 -28.87
C ASN A 140 19.83 16.61 -28.42
N CYS A 141 19.29 15.41 -28.26
CA CYS A 141 17.94 15.21 -27.73
C CYS A 141 17.88 15.63 -26.26
N ILE A 142 16.97 16.55 -25.93
CA ILE A 142 16.76 17.07 -24.57
C ILE A 142 16.56 15.93 -23.57
N THR A 143 15.76 14.92 -23.94
CA THR A 143 15.49 13.77 -23.07
C THR A 143 16.75 13.00 -22.68
N ARG A 144 17.72 12.89 -23.61
CA ARG A 144 19.01 12.23 -23.36
C ARG A 144 19.92 13.10 -22.49
N GLN A 145 19.90 14.41 -22.67
CA GLN A 145 20.66 15.35 -21.85
C GLN A 145 20.14 15.41 -20.41
N VAL A 146 18.82 15.45 -20.22
CA VAL A 146 18.16 15.46 -18.90
C VAL A 146 18.44 14.18 -18.12
N LEU A 147 18.55 13.03 -18.79
CA LEU A 147 18.83 11.75 -18.14
C LEU A 147 20.19 11.74 -17.41
N THR A 148 21.20 12.44 -17.94
CA THR A 148 22.55 12.53 -17.36
C THR A 148 22.79 13.82 -16.57
N TRP A 149 21.87 14.79 -16.66
CA TRP A 149 22.00 16.08 -16.01
C TRP A 149 21.92 15.98 -14.48
N ASN A 150 22.85 16.64 -13.80
CA ASN A 150 22.89 16.72 -12.34
C ASN A 150 22.75 18.20 -11.91
N PRO A 151 21.59 18.62 -11.38
CA PRO A 151 21.40 20.01 -10.97
C PRO A 151 22.21 20.32 -9.71
N GLU A 152 22.82 21.50 -9.68
CA GLU A 152 23.51 22.00 -8.48
C GLU A 152 22.50 22.35 -7.39
N GLY A 153 22.75 21.89 -6.17
CA GLY A 153 21.94 22.22 -5.01
C GLY A 153 21.94 21.18 -3.89
N LYS A 154 21.47 21.60 -2.71
CA LYS A 154 21.29 20.72 -1.56
C LYS A 154 19.83 20.31 -1.42
N ARG A 155 19.62 19.03 -1.15
CA ARG A 155 18.30 18.46 -0.90
C ARG A 155 17.75 18.92 0.46
N LYS A 156 16.47 19.31 0.52
CA LYS A 156 15.77 19.58 1.79
C LYS A 156 15.64 18.32 2.67
N ARG A 157 15.81 18.47 3.99
CA ARG A 157 15.64 17.41 5.00
C ARG A 157 14.19 16.90 4.97
N GLY A 158 13.97 15.59 5.13
CA GLY A 158 12.64 14.98 5.21
C GLY A 158 11.98 14.59 3.89
N ARG A 159 12.46 15.06 2.72
CA ARG A 159 11.90 14.61 1.43
C ARG A 159 12.16 13.08 1.25
N PRO A 160 11.25 12.29 0.63
CA PRO A 160 11.49 10.87 0.30
C PRO A 160 12.51 10.68 -0.82
N LYS A 161 13.45 9.72 -0.68
CA LYS A 161 14.61 9.53 -1.58
C LYS A 161 14.24 8.83 -2.92
N ASN A 162 13.01 9.00 -3.41
CA ASN A 162 12.48 8.29 -4.58
C ASN A 162 12.69 9.13 -5.84
N THR A 163 13.94 9.21 -6.31
CA THR A 163 14.26 9.86 -7.59
C THR A 163 14.47 8.80 -8.65
N LEU A 164 13.96 9.04 -9.87
CA LEU A 164 14.14 8.13 -11.01
C LEU A 164 15.58 7.61 -11.13
N ARG A 165 16.59 8.49 -10.98
CA ARG A 165 18.01 8.11 -11.01
C ARG A 165 18.42 7.06 -9.97
N ARG A 166 17.95 7.20 -8.72
CA ARG A 166 18.27 6.24 -7.64
C ARG A 166 17.53 4.93 -7.81
N GLU A 167 16.32 4.98 -8.35
CA GLU A 167 15.58 3.77 -8.67
C GLU A 167 16.28 3.02 -9.81
N ILE A 168 16.80 3.72 -10.83
CA ILE A 168 17.64 3.14 -11.89
C ILE A 168 18.92 2.53 -11.31
N GLU A 169 19.62 3.24 -10.41
CA GLU A 169 20.83 2.74 -9.75
C GLU A 169 20.53 1.50 -8.88
N ALA A 170 19.38 1.46 -8.22
CA ALA A 170 18.93 0.31 -7.44
C ALA A 170 18.58 -0.87 -8.36
N ASP A 171 17.84 -0.63 -9.45
CA ASP A 171 17.52 -1.62 -10.48
C ASP A 171 18.80 -2.23 -11.07
N MET A 172 19.80 -1.40 -11.37
CA MET A 172 21.09 -1.82 -11.94
C MET A 172 21.89 -2.68 -10.95
N LYS A 173 21.82 -2.38 -9.65
CA LYS A 173 22.46 -3.19 -8.61
C LYS A 173 21.77 -4.53 -8.41
N SER A 174 20.43 -4.59 -8.48
CA SER A 174 19.71 -5.86 -8.40
C SER A 174 20.04 -6.78 -9.59
N MET A 175 20.22 -6.24 -10.80
CA MET A 175 20.53 -7.03 -11.99
C MET A 175 21.98 -7.56 -12.04
N ASN A 176 22.93 -6.93 -11.34
CA ASN A 176 24.32 -7.35 -11.30
C ASN A 176 24.63 -8.36 -10.17
N ASN A 177 23.65 -8.62 -9.29
CA ASN A 177 23.78 -9.53 -8.16
C ASN A 177 23.07 -10.89 -8.39
N ASP A 178 22.51 -11.10 -9.57
CA ASP A 178 21.97 -12.37 -10.08
C ASP A 178 23.01 -13.06 -10.97
#